data_AF-A0A1F7RP04-F1
#
_entry.id   AF-A0A1F7RP04-F1
#
_cell.length_a   1.000
_cell.length_b   1.000
_cell.length_c   1.000
_cell.angle_alpha   90.00
_cell.angle_beta   90.00
_cell.angle_gamma   90.00
#
_symmetry.space_group_name_H-M   'P 1'
#
loop_
_entity.id
_entity.type
_entity.pdbx_description
1 polymer ?
#
loop_
_entity_poly.entity_id
_entity_poly.type
_entity_poly.pdbx_seq_one_letter_code
_entity_poly.pdbx_strand_id
1 'polypeptide(L)' 'MLYLIRYIHRNPQRTGLVKDPSQYLWSNHRGYVLNAKKWDWLHKNVVFGKFGKSKTNQIKKYKEFVAQDDRKKSLYKKW' A
#
# COMPACT_ATOMS: atom_id res chain seq x y z
N MET A 1 -6.36 -9.39 5.62
CA MET A 1 -5.96 -8.02 6.05
C MET A 1 -5.01 -7.31 5.08
N LEU A 2 -3.78 -7.80 4.81
CA LEU A 2 -2.82 -7.11 3.94
C LEU A 2 -3.33 -6.80 2.53
N TYR A 3 -4.03 -7.75 1.90
CA TYR A 3 -4.58 -7.57 0.56
C TYR A 3 -5.58 -6.41 0.46
N LEU A 4 -6.39 -6.18 1.51
CA LEU A 4 -7.32 -5.05 1.55
C LEU A 4 -6.57 -3.70 1.61
N ILE A 5 -5.49 -3.63 2.42
CA ILE A 5 -4.64 -2.44 2.51
C ILE A 5 -4.03 -2.12 1.15
N ARG A 6 -3.49 -3.13 0.45
CA ARG A 6 -2.97 -2.98 -0.91
C ARG A 6 -4.04 -2.45 -1.86
N TYR A 7 -5.23 -3.05 -1.84
CA TYR A 7 -6.34 -2.63 -2.69
C TYR A 7 -6.68 -1.15 -2.48
N ILE A 8 -6.82 -0.70 -1.23
CA ILE A 8 -7.14 0.70 -0.89
C ILE A 8 -6.05 1.64 -1.40
N HIS A 9 -4.77 1.35 -1.14
CA HIS A 9 -3.66 2.21 -1.56
C HIS A 9 -3.46 2.24 -3.07
N ARG A 10 -3.74 1.13 -3.78
CA ARG A 10 -3.64 1.05 -5.24
C ARG A 10 -4.87 1.61 -5.95
N ASN A 11 -6.00 1.78 -5.28
CA ASN A 11 -7.23 2.24 -5.92
C ASN A 11 -7.07 3.53 -6.76
N PRO A 12 -6.38 4.59 -6.27
CA PRO A 12 -6.16 5.80 -7.06
C PRO A 12 -5.35 5.56 -8.35
N GLN A 13 -4.38 4.65 -8.29
CA GLN A 13 -3.61 4.24 -9.46
C GLN A 13 -4.48 3.42 -10.42
N ARG A 14 -5.29 2.51 -9.87
CA ARG A 14 -6.19 1.62 -10.63
C ARG A 14 -7.26 2.40 -11.38
N THR A 15 -7.76 3.49 -10.81
CA THR A 15 -8.75 4.37 -11.45
C THR A 15 -8.10 5.43 -12.36
N GLY A 16 -6.78 5.41 -12.53
CA GLY A 16 -6.05 6.34 -13.40
C GLY A 16 -5.88 7.76 -12.84
N LEU A 17 -6.18 8.00 -11.56
CA LEU A 17 -6.02 9.32 -10.93
C LEU A 17 -4.55 9.70 -10.73
N VAL A 18 -3.69 8.71 -10.52
CA VAL A 18 -2.25 8.87 -10.31
C VAL A 18 -1.46 7.75 -10.99
N LYS A 19 -0.18 7.98 -11.29
CA LYS A 19 0.72 6.95 -11.83
C LYS A 19 1.32 6.08 -10.72
N ASP A 20 1.52 6.66 -9.54
CA ASP A 20 2.07 6.00 -8.35
C ASP A 20 1.17 6.25 -7.12
N PRO A 21 0.88 5.22 -6.28
CA PRO A 21 0.09 5.36 -5.06
C PRO A 21 0.55 6.48 -4.11
N SER A 22 1.85 6.79 -4.08
CA SER A 22 2.43 7.84 -3.24
C SER A 22 2.04 9.25 -3.70
N GLN A 23 1.61 9.42 -4.94
CA GLN A 23 1.17 10.73 -5.45
C GLN A 23 -0.21 11.13 -4.91
N TYR A 24 -1.03 10.16 -4.49
CA TYR A 24 -2.39 10.43 -4.02
C TYR A 24 -2.40 10.96 -2.58
N LEU A 25 -2.71 12.26 -2.42
CA LEU A 25 -2.67 12.97 -1.14
C LEU A 25 -3.74 12.51 -0.15
N TRP A 26 -4.85 11.95 -0.65
CA TRP A 26 -6.06 11.66 0.12
C TRP A 26 -6.06 10.21 0.64
N SER A 27 -4.87 9.69 0.94
CA SER A 27 -4.67 8.40 1.58
C SER A 27 -3.55 8.47 2.61
N ASN A 28 -3.60 7.56 3.59
CA ASN A 28 -2.53 7.41 4.57
C ASN A 28 -1.34 6.57 4.06
N HIS A 29 -1.29 6.20 2.77
CA HIS A 29 -0.19 5.42 2.19
C HIS A 29 1.18 6.09 2.43
N ARG A 30 1.23 7.42 2.29
CA ARG A 30 2.41 8.23 2.61
C ARG A 30 2.86 8.06 4.06
N GLY A 31 1.93 7.83 4.98
CA GLY A 31 2.24 7.58 6.38
C GLY A 31 2.97 6.26 6.60
N TYR A 32 2.79 5.26 5.74
CA TYR A 32 3.56 4.01 5.76
C TYR A 32 4.96 4.17 5.12
N VAL A 33 5.13 5.12 4.21
CA VAL A 33 6.35 5.28 3.41
C VAL A 33 7.30 6.34 3.98
N LEU A 34 6.75 7.43 4.50
CA LEU A 34 7.49 8.59 4.99
C LEU A 34 7.58 8.56 6.51
N ASN A 35 8.78 8.85 7.03
CA ASN A 35 8.98 9.06 8.45
C ASN A 35 8.77 10.55 8.79
N ALA A 36 7.56 10.91 9.21
CA ALA A 36 7.22 12.29 9.59
C ALA A 36 6.23 12.30 10.76
N LYS A 37 6.42 13.24 11.71
CA LYS A 37 5.63 13.37 12.94
C LYS A 37 4.10 13.42 12.72
N LYS A 38 3.67 14.02 11.60
CA LYS A 38 2.24 14.07 11.24
C LYS A 38 1.58 12.70 11.05
N TRP A 39 2.36 11.61 11.01
CA TRP A 39 1.89 10.24 10.87
C TRP A 39 2.05 9.41 12.15
N ASP A 40 2.33 10.04 13.29
CA ASP A 40 2.53 9.33 14.57
C ASP A 40 1.23 8.71 15.10
N TRP A 41 0.08 9.28 14.73
CA TRP A 41 -1.24 8.73 15.03
C TRP A 41 -1.57 7.44 14.25
N LEU A 42 -0.80 7.13 13.19
CA LEU A 42 -1.08 5.99 12.32
C LEU A 42 -0.48 4.69 12.90
N HIS A 43 -1.34 3.77 13.31
CA HIS A 43 -0.93 2.45 13.85
C HIS A 43 -0.42 1.51 12.75
N LYS A 44 0.86 1.61 12.42
CA LYS A 44 1.53 0.82 11.35
C LYS A 44 2.10 -0.51 11.81
N ASN A 45 2.32 -0.68 13.11
CA ASN A 45 3.07 -1.81 13.66
C ASN A 45 2.43 -3.17 13.35
N VAL A 46 1.10 -3.26 13.35
CA VAL A 46 0.39 -4.51 13.03
C VAL A 46 0.62 -4.94 11.58
N VAL A 47 0.67 -3.96 10.67
CA VAL A 47 0.94 -4.18 9.24
C VAL A 47 2.42 -4.52 9.03
N PHE A 48 3.32 -3.71 9.60
CA PHE A 48 4.77 -3.94 9.51
C PHE A 48 5.21 -5.25 10.14
N GLY A 49 4.57 -5.70 11.22
CA GLY A 49 4.85 -6.99 11.85
C GLY A 49 4.65 -8.18 10.90
N LYS A 50 3.90 -8.03 9.81
CA LYS A 50 3.77 -9.07 8.77
C LYS A 50 4.98 -9.15 7.82
N PHE A 51 5.87 -8.17 7.85
CA PHE A 51 7.02 -8.07 6.95
C PHE A 51 8.36 -8.42 7.61
N GLY A 52 8.35 -8.91 8.86
CA GLY A 52 9.53 -9.35 9.61
C GLY A 52 9.80 -8.49 10.84
N LYS A 53 11.03 -8.51 11.36
CA LYS A 53 11.41 -7.84 12.63
C LYS A 53 12.21 -6.54 12.44
N SER A 54 12.97 -6.41 11.35
CA SER A 54 13.79 -5.22 11.09
C SER A 54 12.95 -4.10 10.48
N LYS A 55 12.89 -2.93 11.13
CA LYS A 55 12.11 -1.76 10.67
C LYS A 55 12.42 -1.36 9.23
N THR A 56 13.70 -1.30 8.87
CA THR A 56 14.15 -0.96 7.51
C THR A 56 13.63 -1.99 6.49
N ASN A 57 13.72 -3.27 6.83
CA ASN A 57 13.21 -4.35 5.97
C ASN A 57 11.68 -4.37 5.89
N GLN A 58 10.98 -4.03 6.98
CA GLN A 58 9.52 -3.97 7.00
C GLN A 58 9.00 -2.92 6.01
N ILE A 59 9.57 -1.71 6.02
CA ILE A 59 9.19 -0.63 5.11
C ILE A 59 9.49 -1.02 3.66
N LYS A 60 10.67 -1.58 3.40
CA LYS A 60 11.05 -2.06 2.06
C LYS A 60 10.05 -3.08 1.52
N LYS A 61 9.78 -4.14 2.29
CA LYS A 61 8.84 -5.20 1.91
C LYS A 61 7.40 -4.71 1.80
N TYR A 62 6.99 -3.76 2.63
CA TYR A 62 5.67 -3.12 2.49
C TYR A 62 5.55 -2.37 1.16
N LYS A 63 6.58 -1.60 0.76
CA LYS A 63 6.60 -0.89 -0.54
C LYS A 63 6.51 -1.88 -1.70
N GLU A 64 7.33 -2.93 -1.67
CA GLU A 64 7.30 -4.01 -2.67
C GLU A 64 5.91 -4.65 -2.74
N PHE A 65 5.30 -4.94 -1.59
CA PHE A 65 3.97 -5.54 -1.51
C PHE A 65 2.88 -4.65 -2.12
N VAL A 66 2.90 -3.33 -1.86
CA VAL A 66 1.93 -2.37 -2.44
C VAL A 66 2.19 -2.16 -3.94
N ALA A 67 3.45 -2.21 -4.37
CA ALA A 67 3.82 -2.05 -5.78
C ALA A 67 3.38 -3.23 -6.67
N GLN A 68 3.20 -4.42 -6.09
CA GLN A 68 2.68 -5.58 -6.81
C GLN A 68 1.30 -5.31 -7.41
N ASP A 69 1.15 -5.66 -8.68
CA ASP A 69 -0.14 -5.61 -9.35
C ASP A 69 -1.11 -6.59 -8.69
N ASP A 70 -2.30 -6.09 -8.37
CA ASP A 70 -3.39 -6.84 -7.76
C ASP A 70 -4.53 -7.10 -8.75
N ARG A 71 -4.39 -6.68 -10.01
CA ARG A 71 -5.30 -7.05 -11.10
C ARG A 71 -5.28 -8.57 -11.28
N LYS A 72 -6.26 -9.25 -10.68
CA LYS A 72 -6.64 -10.58 -11.15
C LYS A 72 -7.04 -10.44 -12.61
N LYS A 73 -6.39 -11.20 -13.51
CA LYS A 73 -6.95 -11.43 -14.85
C LYS A 73 -8.39 -11.91 -14.63
N SER A 74 -9.36 -11.20 -15.21
CA SER A 74 -10.76 -11.62 -15.14
C SER A 74 -10.84 -13.05 -15.67
N LEU A 75 -11.22 -14.01 -14.82
CA LEU A 75 -11.53 -15.37 -15.23
C LEU A 75 -12.87 -15.43 -15.98
N TYR A 76 -13.68 -14.39 -15.84
CA TYR A 76 -14.90 -14.23 -16.61
C TYR A 76 -14.53 -13.59 -17.95
N LYS A 77 -14.52 -14.43 -19.00
CA LYS A 77 -14.63 -13.95 -20.39
C LYS A 77 -15.93 -13.15 -20.47
N LYS A 78 -15.82 -11.93 -20.97
CA LYS A 78 -16.95 -11.12 -21.40
C LYS A 78 -17.68 -11.96 -22.47
N TRP A 79 -18.93 -12.34 -22.20
CA TRP A 79 -19.83 -12.90 -23.20
C TRP A 79 -20.11 -11.85 -24.27
#